data_AF-A0A933A0G5-F1
#
_entry.id   AF-A0A933A0G5-F1
#
_cell.length_a   1.000
_cell.length_b   1.000
_cell.length_c   1.000
_cell.angle_alpha   90.00
_cell.angle_beta   90.00
_cell.angle_gamma   90.00
#
_symmetry.space_group_name_H-M   'P 1'
#
loop_
_entity.id
_entity.type
_entity.pdbx_description
1 polymer ?
#
loop_
_entity_poly.entity_id
_entity_poly.type
_entity_poly.pdbx_seq_one_letter_code
_entity_poly.pdbx_strand_id
1 'polypeptide(L)' 'MRKMTVLVLALGLSSVVFSGVAFAQQYPNVANLKAFSPEAKFMSLPGYLRYLVHQQTGQWMTYAEASRTVQQQTAGR' A
#
# COMPACT_ATOMS: atom_id res chain seq x y z
N MET A 1 -43.60 -42.13 -9.64
CA MET A 1 -43.43 -40.66 -9.71
C MET A 1 -42.98 -40.16 -8.33
N ARG A 2 -41.69 -39.87 -8.15
CA ARG A 2 -41.13 -39.28 -6.93
C ARG A 2 -40.36 -38.04 -7.35
N LYS A 3 -40.79 -36.91 -6.80
CA LYS A 3 -40.55 -35.56 -7.26
C LYS A 3 -39.05 -35.24 -7.29
N MET A 4 -38.57 -34.74 -8.43
CA MET A 4 -37.28 -34.09 -8.55
C MET A 4 -37.29 -32.83 -7.67
N THR A 5 -36.34 -32.72 -6.74
CA THR A 5 -36.04 -31.46 -6.07
C THR A 5 -34.60 -31.12 -6.39
N VAL A 6 -34.46 -30.25 -7.39
CA VAL A 6 -33.23 -29.53 -7.72
C VAL A 6 -32.96 -28.54 -6.57
N LEU A 7 -31.82 -28.69 -5.89
CA LEU A 7 -31.33 -27.70 -4.93
C LEU A 7 -30.45 -26.71 -5.70
N VAL A 8 -31.06 -25.57 -6.01
CA VAL A 8 -30.46 -24.42 -6.69
C VAL A 8 -29.62 -23.62 -5.68
N LEU A 9 -28.33 -23.53 -5.98
CA LEU A 9 -27.53 -22.29 -6.09
C LEU A 9 -27.54 -21.24 -4.96
N ALA A 10 -26.30 -20.87 -4.60
CA ALA A 10 -25.83 -19.54 -4.20
C ALA A 10 -25.72 -19.20 -2.70
N LEU A 11 -24.63 -18.47 -2.41
CA LEU A 11 -24.33 -17.69 -1.20
C LEU A 11 -23.57 -18.42 -0.08
N GLY A 12 -22.32 -18.74 -0.37
CA GLY A 12 -21.25 -18.89 0.63
C GLY A 12 -20.14 -17.87 0.42
N LEU A 13 -20.47 -16.64 0.02
CA LEU A 13 -19.54 -15.50 0.07
C LEU A 13 -19.49 -15.02 1.52
N SER A 14 -18.57 -15.56 2.31
CA SER A 14 -18.37 -15.12 3.68
C SER A 14 -16.88 -14.96 3.93
N SER A 15 -16.41 -13.76 3.58
CA SER A 15 -15.43 -13.03 4.37
C SER A 15 -14.12 -13.76 4.59
N VAL A 16 -13.23 -13.72 3.59
CA VAL A 16 -11.80 -13.72 3.90
C VAL A 16 -11.59 -12.43 4.68
N VAL A 17 -11.64 -12.57 6.00
CA VAL A 17 -11.17 -11.62 6.99
C VAL A 17 -9.81 -11.15 6.52
N PHE A 18 -9.77 -9.95 5.93
CA PHE A 18 -8.55 -9.21 5.66
C PHE A 18 -8.03 -8.80 7.04
N SER A 19 -7.47 -9.78 7.75
CA SER A 19 -6.74 -9.57 8.99
C SER A 19 -5.56 -8.73 8.57
N GLY A 20 -5.66 -7.43 8.83
CA GLY A 20 -4.58 -6.47 8.68
C GLY A 20 -3.45 -6.91 9.58
N VAL A 21 -2.63 -7.82 9.08
CA VAL A 21 -1.29 -8.08 9.56
C VAL A 21 -0.58 -6.74 9.48
N ALA A 22 -0.51 -6.06 10.62
CA ALA A 22 0.36 -4.93 10.85
C ALA A 22 1.79 -5.44 10.80
N PHE A 23 2.24 -5.84 9.62
CA PHE A 23 3.64 -5.88 9.32
C PHE A 23 4.14 -4.45 9.51
N ALA A 24 5.22 -4.29 10.28
CA ALA A 24 5.99 -3.06 10.24
C ALA A 24 6.43 -2.88 8.77
N GLN A 25 5.62 -2.16 7.99
CA GLN A 25 5.79 -2.07 6.56
C GLN A 25 7.08 -1.29 6.32
N GLN A 26 8.10 -1.98 5.83
CA GLN A 26 9.40 -1.38 5.60
C GLN A 26 9.32 -0.55 4.31
N TYR A 27 9.14 0.76 4.46
CA TYR A 27 9.06 1.66 3.33
C TYR A 27 10.43 1.91 2.68
N PRO A 28 10.49 2.10 1.35
CA PRO A 28 11.71 2.51 0.67
C PRO A 28 12.34 3.74 1.34
N ASN A 29 13.65 3.71 1.58
CA ASN A 29 14.36 4.84 2.15
C ASN A 29 14.71 5.85 1.05
N VAL A 30 14.16 7.06 1.15
CA VAL A 30 14.39 8.16 0.20
C VAL A 30 15.16 9.32 0.82
N ALA A 31 15.59 9.21 2.07
CA ALA A 31 16.14 10.34 2.80
C ALA A 31 17.51 10.80 2.28
N ASN A 32 18.23 9.98 1.49
CA ASN A 32 19.50 10.38 0.85
C ASN A 32 19.27 11.12 -0.48
N LEU A 33 18.03 11.24 -0.95
CA LEU A 33 17.73 11.86 -2.24
C LEU A 33 17.46 13.36 -2.08
N LYS A 34 17.78 14.11 -3.14
CA LYS A 34 17.41 15.52 -3.25
C LYS A 34 15.99 15.63 -3.81
N ALA A 35 15.12 16.40 -3.18
CA ALA A 35 13.80 16.69 -3.74
C ALA A 35 13.91 17.36 -5.12
N PHE A 36 12.97 17.08 -6.02
CA PHE A 36 12.91 17.66 -7.38
C PHE A 36 14.17 17.44 -8.23
N SER A 37 14.87 16.35 -7.99
CA SER A 37 16.06 15.93 -8.74
C SER A 37 15.72 14.79 -9.73
N PRO A 38 16.58 14.51 -10.73
CA PRO A 38 16.42 13.36 -11.60
C PRO A 38 16.27 12.03 -10.84
N GLU A 39 16.99 11.85 -9.74
CA GLU A 39 16.96 10.65 -8.89
C GLU A 39 15.59 10.47 -8.23
N ALA A 40 14.95 11.58 -7.82
CA ALA A 40 13.58 11.61 -7.31
C ALA A 40 12.52 11.73 -8.41
N LYS A 41 12.89 11.51 -9.69
CA LYS A 41 12.01 11.69 -10.87
C LYS A 41 11.29 13.05 -10.88
N PHE A 42 11.99 14.10 -10.48
CA PHE A 42 11.49 15.47 -10.36
C PHE A 42 10.28 15.63 -9.41
N MET A 43 10.06 14.69 -8.49
CA MET A 43 9.02 14.77 -7.45
C MET A 43 9.58 15.27 -6.12
N SER A 44 8.68 15.72 -5.25
CA SER A 44 8.99 15.86 -3.81
C SER A 44 9.31 14.49 -3.21
N LEU A 45 10.08 14.43 -2.12
CA LEU A 45 10.41 13.15 -1.46
C LEU A 45 9.17 12.37 -1.02
N PRO A 46 8.13 12.97 -0.41
CA PRO A 46 6.90 12.25 -0.10
C PRO A 46 6.17 11.77 -1.35
N GLY A 47 6.13 12.57 -2.42
CA GLY A 47 5.54 12.17 -3.69
C GLY A 47 6.25 10.97 -4.32
N TYR A 48 7.58 11.01 -4.33
CA TYR A 48 8.42 9.92 -4.83
C TYR A 48 8.25 8.64 -4.00
N LEU A 49 8.19 8.76 -2.66
CA LEU A 49 7.93 7.62 -1.78
C LEU A 49 6.58 6.96 -2.09
N ARG A 50 5.51 7.74 -2.23
CA ARG A 50 4.19 7.21 -2.61
C ARG A 50 4.22 6.49 -3.95
N TYR A 51 4.94 7.06 -4.93
CA TYR A 51 5.14 6.42 -6.22
C TYR A 51 5.83 5.06 -6.06
N LEU A 52 6.93 4.98 -5.29
CA LEU A 52 7.63 3.71 -5.05
C LEU A 52 6.74 2.67 -4.36
N VAL A 53 5.98 3.07 -3.33
CA VAL A 53 5.07 2.17 -2.63
C VAL A 53 3.97 1.65 -3.57
N HIS A 54 3.42 2.49 -4.43
CA HIS A 54 2.45 2.06 -5.43
C HIS A 54 3.07 1.10 -6.45
N GLN A 55 4.32 1.32 -6.90
CA GLN A 55 5.01 0.37 -7.78
C GLN A 55 5.22 -1.00 -7.13
N GLN A 56 5.46 -1.05 -5.81
CA GLN A 56 5.72 -2.30 -5.08
C GLN A 56 4.44 -3.05 -4.68
N THR A 57 3.39 -2.32 -4.32
CA THR A 57 2.20 -2.91 -3.66
C THR A 57 0.91 -2.77 -4.48
N GLY A 58 0.90 -1.92 -5.51
CA GLY A 58 -0.31 -1.52 -6.23
C GLY A 58 -1.23 -0.59 -5.42
N GLN A 59 -0.84 -0.20 -4.19
CA GLN A 59 -1.64 0.65 -3.32
C GLN A 59 -0.99 2.03 -3.15
N TRP A 60 -1.82 3.07 -3.14
CA TRP A 60 -1.35 4.43 -2.89
C TRP A 60 -1.29 4.71 -1.39
N MET A 61 -0.07 4.92 -0.89
CA MET A 61 0.15 5.53 0.42
C MET A 61 -0.47 6.94 0.47
N THR A 62 -1.00 7.33 1.63
CA THR A 62 -1.50 8.69 1.83
C THR A 62 -0.36 9.71 1.86
N TYR A 63 -0.63 10.96 1.51
CA TYR A 63 0.40 12.00 1.56
C TYR A 63 0.89 12.26 3.00
N ALA A 64 -0.01 12.28 3.99
CA ALA A 64 0.34 12.52 5.39
C ALA A 64 1.26 11.42 5.94
N GLU A 65 0.98 10.16 5.61
CA GLU A 65 1.85 9.03 5.97
C GLU A 65 3.22 9.15 5.32
N ALA A 66 3.27 9.41 4.01
CA ALA A 66 4.54 9.57 3.29
C ALA A 66 5.41 10.68 3.89
N SER A 67 4.81 11.84 4.22
CA SER A 67 5.51 12.96 4.82
C SER A 67 6.09 12.60 6.20
N ARG A 68 5.33 11.90 7.05
CA ARG A 68 5.81 11.41 8.35
C ARG A 68 6.96 10.43 8.18
N THR A 69 6.84 9.49 7.24
CA THR A 69 7.88 8.50 6.95
C THR A 69 9.17 9.16 6.48
N VAL A 70 9.10 10.10 5.53
CA VAL A 70 10.28 10.86 5.07
C VAL A 70 10.93 11.65 6.21
N GLN A 71 10.12 12.27 7.06
CA GLN A 71 10.61 12.98 8.25
C GLN A 71 11.34 12.04 9.21
N GLN A 72 10.77 10.87 9.51
CA GLN A 72 11.39 9.85 10.36
C GLN A 72 12.72 9.33 9.77
N GLN A 73 12.75 9.06 8.47
CA GLN A 73 13.96 8.61 7.78
C GLN A 73 15.07 9.66 7.79
N THR A 74 14.71 10.95 7.82
CA THR A 74 15.67 12.05 7.85
C THR A 74 16.13 12.36 9.28
N ALA A 75 15.23 12.27 10.27
CA ALA A 75 15.53 12.53 11.68
C ALA A 75 16.33 11.41 12.36
N GLY A 76 16.24 10.17 11.86
CA GLY A 76 17.05 9.04 12.33
C GLY A 76 18.48 9.00 11.77
N ARG A 77 18.99 10.12 11.24
CA ARG A 77 20.37 10.28 10.78
C ARG A 77 21.24 10.95 11.83
#